data_AF-A0A842UK63-F1
#
_entry.id   AF-A0A842UK63-F1
#
_cell.length_a   1.000
_cell.length_b   1.000
_cell.length_c   1.000
_cell.angle_alpha   90.00
_cell.angle_beta   90.00
_cell.angle_gamma   90.00
#
_symmetry.space_group_name_H-M   'P 1'
#
loop_
_entity.id
_entity.type
_entity.pdbx_description
1 polymer ?
#
loop_
_entity_poly.entity_id
_entity_poly.type
_entity_poly.pdbx_seq_one_letter_code
_entity_poly.pdbx_strand_id
1 'polypeptide(L)'
;MVVDPVCGMHVEEGEDAIKITHKGEKHYFCSKHCLHKYLEQKNIKADVKLCESCVGVPWYKQKITLASAFTVLILLVSFYVPALNPLYEKIIQYFEIIWWAVLLGLFIGGLIDYFVPREYISHVLSKPEKKTVFKAIFLGFLMSACSHGILAISIQLYKKGASIPAVIAFLMASPWANMTYTLLLFSLFGYKALLIIFSAIVIALVTGLTYQILDTKKLIEDNPH
;
A
#
# COMPACT_ATOMS: atom_id res chain seq x y z
N MET A 1 21.08 17.62 -2.28
CA MET A 1 19.81 16.90 -2.02
C MET A 1 18.88 17.88 -1.34
N VAL A 2 17.68 18.03 -1.89
CA VAL A 2 16.66 18.99 -1.45
C VAL A 2 15.41 18.25 -1.01
N VAL A 3 14.69 18.80 -0.05
CA VAL A 3 13.51 18.15 0.53
C VAL A 3 12.25 18.61 -0.19
N ASP A 4 11.44 17.66 -0.65
CA ASP A 4 10.12 17.94 -1.20
C ASP A 4 9.20 18.51 -0.09
N PRO A 5 8.67 19.74 -0.25
CA PRO A 5 7.91 20.43 0.80
C PRO A 5 6.54 19.80 1.09
N VAL A 6 6.04 18.91 0.23
CA VAL A 6 4.75 18.24 0.40
C VAL A 6 4.91 16.90 1.09
N CYS A 7 5.86 16.09 0.64
CA CYS A 7 5.97 14.70 1.10
C CYS A 7 7.18 14.43 2.00
N GLY A 8 8.13 15.37 2.11
CA GLY A 8 9.35 15.24 2.89
C GLY A 8 10.42 14.34 2.28
N MET A 9 10.26 13.87 1.03
CA MET A 9 11.25 13.01 0.37
C MET A 9 12.47 13.82 -0.07
N HIS A 10 13.65 13.23 0.06
CA HIS A 10 14.88 13.76 -0.52
C HIS A 10 14.88 13.57 -2.04
N VAL A 11 15.11 14.66 -2.76
CA VAL A 11 15.19 14.71 -4.21
C VAL A 11 16.63 15.08 -4.60
N GLU A 12 17.18 14.32 -5.54
CA GLU A 12 18.48 14.64 -6.14
C GLU A 12 18.36 15.83 -7.08
N GLU A 13 19.30 16.75 -6.98
CA GLU A 13 19.30 17.99 -7.76
C GLU A 13 19.86 17.70 -9.16
N GLY A 14 18.96 17.43 -10.11
CA GLY A 14 19.29 17.17 -11.51
C GLY A 14 18.53 18.07 -12.49
N GLU A 15 18.90 18.01 -13.78
CA GLU A 15 18.16 18.68 -14.85
C GLU A 15 16.75 18.08 -15.02
N ASP A 16 16.61 16.76 -14.81
CA ASP A 16 15.35 16.01 -14.89
C ASP A 16 14.46 16.13 -13.64
N ALA A 17 14.94 16.78 -12.58
CA ALA A 17 14.17 16.94 -11.35
C ALA A 17 13.00 17.92 -11.55
N ILE A 18 11.81 17.51 -11.12
CA ILE A 18 10.60 18.33 -11.19
C ILE A 18 10.75 19.51 -10.22
N LYS A 19 10.86 20.73 -10.74
CA LYS A 19 11.10 21.94 -9.96
C LYS A 19 10.23 23.10 -10.40
N ILE A 20 9.85 23.95 -9.45
CA ILE A 20 9.18 25.24 -9.71
C ILE A 20 9.85 26.35 -8.92
N THR A 21 9.81 27.56 -9.45
CA THR A 21 10.25 28.76 -8.74
C THR A 21 9.02 29.52 -8.28
N HIS A 22 8.83 29.70 -6.97
CA HIS A 22 7.73 30.48 -6.40
C HIS A 22 8.29 31.48 -5.38
N LYS A 23 7.92 32.76 -5.49
CA LYS A 23 8.44 33.86 -4.64
C LYS A 23 9.97 33.95 -4.57
N GLY A 24 10.67 33.56 -5.64
CA GLY A 24 12.14 33.61 -5.71
C GLY A 24 12.85 32.39 -5.12
N GLU A 25 12.13 31.45 -4.49
CA GLU A 25 12.68 30.19 -4.01
C GLU A 25 12.39 29.06 -5.00
N LYS A 26 13.39 28.20 -5.23
CA LYS A 26 13.25 26.98 -6.04
C LYS A 26 12.80 25.83 -5.15
N HIS A 27 11.64 25.27 -5.44
CA HIS A 27 11.13 24.07 -4.79
C HIS A 27 11.24 22.88 -5.74
N TYR A 28 11.64 21.75 -5.18
CA TYR A 28 11.83 20.49 -5.91
C TYR A 28 10.81 19.46 -5.42
N PHE A 29 10.35 18.60 -6.32
CA PHE A 29 9.31 17.62 -6.04
C PHE A 29 9.73 16.22 -6.47
N CYS A 30 9.44 15.23 -5.62
CA CYS A 30 9.75 13.83 -5.87
C CYS A 30 8.83 13.22 -6.95
N SER A 31 7.63 13.79 -7.15
CA SER A 31 6.69 13.31 -8.17
C SER A 31 5.74 14.42 -8.65
N LYS A 32 5.12 14.19 -9.81
CA LYS A 32 4.06 15.06 -10.35
C LYS A 32 2.89 15.24 -9.38
N HIS A 33 2.60 14.23 -8.57
CA HIS A 33 1.53 14.29 -7.57
C HIS A 33 1.86 15.27 -6.43
N CYS A 34 3.10 15.29 -5.95
CA CYS A 34 3.54 16.25 -4.93
C CYS A 34 3.52 17.68 -5.47
N LEU A 35 3.95 17.87 -6.73
CA LEU A 35 3.81 19.16 -7.41
C LEU A 35 2.34 19.64 -7.45
N HIS A 36 1.40 18.79 -7.88
CA HIS A 36 -0.02 19.14 -7.93
C HIS A 36 -0.58 19.51 -6.57
N LYS A 37 -0.31 18.69 -5.55
CA LYS A 37 -0.75 18.94 -4.17
C LYS A 37 -0.16 20.24 -3.61
N TYR A 38 1.07 20.59 -3.98
CA TYR A 38 1.69 21.88 -3.64
C TYR A 38 0.98 23.06 -4.31
N LEU A 39 0.71 22.97 -5.61
CA LEU A 39 0.01 24.01 -6.38
C LEU A 39 -1.41 24.23 -5.86
N GLU A 40 -2.11 23.15 -5.51
CA GLU A 40 -3.45 23.19 -4.91
C GLU A 40 -3.43 23.83 -3.52
N GLN A 41 -2.52 23.41 -2.63
CA GLN A 41 -2.38 23.97 -1.28
C GLN A 41 -2.02 25.46 -1.28
N LYS A 42 -1.22 25.92 -2.24
CA LYS A 42 -0.81 27.32 -2.37
C LYS A 42 -1.72 28.13 -3.31
N ASN A 43 -2.76 27.52 -3.86
CA ASN A 43 -3.70 28.11 -4.82
C ASN A 43 -2.98 28.81 -6.00
N ILE A 44 -1.93 28.17 -6.51
CA ILE A 44 -1.10 28.67 -7.62
C ILE A 44 -1.62 28.07 -8.92
N LYS A 45 -2.16 28.91 -9.81
CA LYS A 45 -2.48 28.53 -11.19
C LYS A 45 -1.20 28.55 -12.03
N ALA A 46 -0.41 27.48 -11.96
CA ALA A 46 0.73 27.31 -12.87
C ALA A 46 0.26 26.60 -14.15
N ASP A 47 0.52 27.19 -15.32
CA ASP A 47 0.37 26.56 -16.63
C ASP A 47 1.49 25.54 -16.84
N VAL A 48 1.45 24.46 -16.06
CA VAL A 48 2.36 23.34 -16.24
C VAL A 48 1.81 22.57 -17.43
N LYS A 49 2.56 22.49 -18.53
CA LYS A 49 2.31 21.51 -19.60
C LYS A 49 2.38 20.11 -18.98
N LEU A 50 1.24 19.64 -18.50
CA LEU A 50 1.05 18.30 -17.99
C LEU A 50 1.36 17.31 -19.12
N CYS A 51 1.84 16.14 -18.70
CA CYS A 51 2.04 14.97 -19.53
C CYS A 51 0.97 14.85 -20.64
N GLU A 52 1.42 14.81 -21.89
CA GLU A 52 0.64 14.47 -23.09
C GLU A 52 0.11 13.00 -23.06
N SER A 53 0.32 12.30 -21.94
CA SER A 53 -0.32 11.02 -21.62
C SER A 53 -1.73 11.17 -21.02
N CYS A 54 -2.22 12.40 -20.82
CA CYS A 54 -3.62 12.65 -20.42
C CYS A 54 -4.54 12.96 -21.62
N VAL A 55 -4.07 12.79 -22.86
CA VAL A 55 -4.97 12.78 -24.02
C VAL A 55 -5.72 11.46 -23.99
N GLY A 56 -7.01 11.53 -23.67
CA GLY A 56 -7.92 10.40 -23.57
C GLY A 56 -7.83 9.52 -24.80
N VAL A 57 -7.17 8.37 -24.66
CA VAL A 57 -7.38 7.26 -25.58
C VAL A 57 -8.88 6.92 -25.54
N PRO A 58 -9.56 6.79 -26.69
CA PRO A 58 -10.97 6.39 -26.74
C PRO A 58 -11.17 5.15 -25.88
N TRP A 59 -12.26 5.06 -25.11
CA TRP A 59 -12.45 4.01 -24.09
C TRP A 59 -12.16 2.60 -24.63
N TYR A 60 -12.46 2.34 -25.91
CA TYR A 60 -12.23 1.07 -26.61
C TYR A 60 -10.74 0.71 -26.87
N LYS A 61 -9.81 1.67 -26.90
CA LYS A 61 -8.36 1.41 -27.14
C LYS A 61 -7.53 1.28 -25.86
N GLN A 62 -8.15 1.36 -24.68
CA GLN A 62 -7.44 1.15 -23.42
C GLN A 62 -7.10 -0.33 -23.26
N LYS A 63 -5.84 -0.65 -22.94
CA LYS A 63 -5.43 -2.02 -22.59
C LYS A 63 -6.28 -2.61 -21.47
N ILE A 64 -6.79 -1.75 -20.57
CA ILE A 64 -7.65 -2.10 -19.45
C ILE A 64 -9.05 -2.54 -19.92
N THR A 65 -9.63 -1.86 -20.90
CA THR A 65 -10.99 -2.17 -21.40
C THR A 65 -11.01 -3.43 -22.26
N LEU A 66 -9.92 -3.67 -22.99
CA LEU A 66 -9.71 -4.89 -23.75
C LEU A 66 -9.47 -6.09 -22.81
N ALA A 67 -8.70 -5.91 -21.74
CA ALA A 67 -8.52 -6.92 -20.70
C ALA A 67 -9.84 -7.22 -19.97
N SER A 68 -10.61 -6.20 -19.58
CA SER A 68 -11.91 -6.40 -18.93
C SER A 68 -12.91 -7.09 -19.85
N ALA A 69 -12.95 -6.73 -21.14
CA ALA A 69 -13.81 -7.38 -22.13
C ALA A 69 -13.45 -8.86 -22.30
N PHE A 70 -12.16 -9.19 -22.32
CA PHE A 70 -11.68 -10.58 -22.39
C PHE A 70 -12.04 -11.37 -21.12
N THR A 71 -11.92 -10.77 -19.93
CA THR A 71 -12.33 -11.41 -18.67
C THR A 71 -13.84 -11.66 -18.64
N VAL A 72 -14.65 -10.70 -19.09
CA VAL A 72 -16.11 -10.84 -19.18
C VAL A 72 -16.51 -11.91 -20.21
N LEU A 73 -15.83 -11.96 -21.36
CA LEU A 73 -16.05 -13.01 -22.37
C LEU A 73 -15.74 -14.40 -21.81
N ILE A 74 -14.64 -14.56 -21.07
CA ILE A 74 -14.28 -15.83 -20.40
C ILE A 74 -15.34 -16.21 -19.36
N LEU A 75 -15.83 -15.27 -18.56
CA LEU A 75 -16.88 -15.52 -17.57
C LEU A 75 -18.22 -15.94 -18.24
N LEU A 76 -18.58 -15.29 -19.35
CA LEU A 76 -19.78 -15.63 -20.13
C LEU A 76 -19.67 -17.01 -20.79
N VAL A 77 -18.51 -17.34 -21.35
CA VAL A 77 -18.22 -18.67 -21.91
C VAL A 77 -18.26 -19.72 -20.79
N SER A 78 -17.73 -19.41 -19.61
CA SER A 78 -17.79 -20.29 -18.44
C SER A 78 -19.22 -20.54 -17.96
N PHE A 79 -20.14 -19.61 -18.18
CA PHE A 79 -21.57 -19.74 -17.85
C PHE A 79 -22.33 -20.65 -18.85
N TYR A 80 -21.86 -20.73 -20.10
CA TYR A 80 -22.50 -21.51 -21.15
C TYR A 80 -22.02 -22.97 -21.22
N VAL A 81 -20.97 -23.32 -20.49
CA VAL A 81 -20.38 -24.66 -20.48
C VAL A 81 -20.93 -25.46 -19.28
N PRO A 82 -21.84 -26.43 -19.50
CA PRO A 82 -22.50 -27.19 -18.43
C PRO A 82 -21.56 -28.08 -17.60
N ALA A 83 -20.30 -28.24 -18.03
CA ALA A 83 -19.25 -28.94 -17.27
C ALA A 83 -18.80 -28.19 -16.00
N LEU A 84 -19.12 -26.89 -15.85
CA LEU A 84 -18.76 -26.07 -14.69
C LEU A 84 -19.86 -25.95 -13.62
N ASN A 85 -21.02 -26.59 -13.82
CA ASN A 85 -22.09 -26.65 -12.80
C ASN A 85 -21.60 -27.07 -11.39
N PRO A 86 -20.73 -28.10 -11.22
CA PRO A 86 -20.24 -28.46 -9.89
C PRO A 86 -19.31 -27.39 -9.26
N LEU A 87 -18.71 -26.52 -10.09
CA LEU A 87 -17.87 -25.41 -9.62
C LEU A 87 -18.73 -24.22 -9.18
N TYR A 88 -19.81 -23.92 -9.91
CA TYR A 88 -20.77 -22.87 -9.57
C TYR A 88 -21.43 -23.10 -8.19
N GLU A 89 -21.90 -24.32 -7.94
CA GLU A 89 -22.52 -24.68 -6.65
C GLU A 89 -21.56 -24.47 -5.47
N LYS A 90 -20.28 -24.81 -5.66
CA LYS A 90 -19.25 -24.61 -4.64
C LYS A 90 -18.91 -23.14 -4.43
N ILE A 91 -18.88 -22.35 -5.50
CA ILE A 91 -18.66 -20.90 -5.40
C ILE A 91 -19.80 -20.25 -4.60
N ILE A 92 -21.06 -20.57 -4.90
CA ILE A 92 -22.22 -20.02 -4.18
C ILE A 92 -22.18 -20.43 -2.70
N GLN A 93 -21.88 -21.71 -2.41
CA GLN A 93 -21.76 -22.20 -1.04
C GLN A 93 -20.68 -21.45 -0.24
N TYR A 94 -19.50 -21.22 -0.82
CA TYR A 94 -18.45 -20.44 -0.15
C TYR A 94 -18.83 -18.96 -0.02
N PHE A 95 -19.48 -18.39 -1.03
CA PHE A 95 -19.93 -17.01 -1.00
C PHE A 95 -20.93 -16.78 0.14
N GLU A 96 -21.92 -17.66 0.33
CA GLU A 96 -22.90 -17.56 1.43
C GLU A 96 -22.26 -17.62 2.83
N ILE A 97 -21.15 -18.34 2.99
CA ILE A 97 -20.42 -18.41 4.27
C ILE A 97 -19.57 -17.15 4.49
N ILE A 98 -18.95 -16.62 3.43
CA ILE A 98 -17.86 -15.64 3.53
C ILE A 98 -18.34 -14.19 3.33
N TRP A 99 -19.45 -13.95 2.62
CA TRP A 99 -19.87 -12.61 2.20
C TRP A 99 -20.03 -11.63 3.37
N TRP A 100 -20.59 -12.06 4.49
CA TRP A 100 -20.80 -11.21 5.66
C TRP A 100 -19.46 -10.81 6.32
N ALA A 101 -18.52 -11.75 6.43
CA ALA A 101 -17.20 -11.51 6.98
C ALA A 101 -16.37 -10.61 6.06
N VAL A 102 -16.49 -10.78 4.74
CA VAL A 102 -15.84 -9.92 3.73
C VAL A 102 -16.43 -8.51 3.76
N LEU A 103 -17.75 -8.37 3.85
CA LEU A 103 -18.41 -7.06 3.92
C LEU A 103 -17.98 -6.31 5.18
N LEU A 104 -17.97 -6.98 6.33
CA LEU A 104 -17.55 -6.43 7.60
C LEU A 104 -16.05 -6.07 7.59
N GLY A 105 -15.20 -6.94 7.03
CA GLY A 105 -13.77 -6.68 6.87
C GLY A 105 -13.48 -5.50 5.93
N LEU A 106 -14.17 -5.39 4.80
CA LEU A 106 -14.08 -4.24 3.88
C LEU A 106 -14.54 -2.94 4.53
N PHE A 107 -15.64 -2.99 5.29
CA PHE A 107 -16.16 -1.82 5.99
C PHE A 107 -15.16 -1.31 7.02
N ILE A 108 -14.62 -2.20 7.86
CA ILE A 108 -13.65 -1.80 8.88
C ILE A 108 -12.30 -1.44 8.25
N GLY A 109 -11.84 -2.19 7.26
CA GLY A 109 -10.61 -1.87 6.52
C GLY A 109 -10.67 -0.49 5.87
N GLY A 110 -11.80 -0.16 5.21
CA GLY A 110 -12.02 1.15 4.62
C GLY A 110 -12.10 2.27 5.67
N LEU A 111 -12.68 2.00 6.84
CA LEU A 111 -12.71 2.95 7.95
C LEU A 111 -11.30 3.22 8.49
N ILE A 112 -10.48 2.17 8.66
CA ILE A 112 -9.10 2.30 9.12
C ILE A 112 -8.25 3.06 8.09
N ASP A 113 -8.36 2.72 6.81
CA ASP A 113 -7.65 3.40 5.73
C ASP A 113 -8.04 4.89 5.64
N TYR A 114 -9.29 5.25 5.99
CA TYR A 114 -9.73 6.63 6.11
C TYR A 114 -9.10 7.36 7.31
N PHE A 115 -9.05 6.71 8.48
CA PHE A 115 -8.49 7.31 9.70
C PHE A 115 -6.95 7.34 9.73
N VAL A 116 -6.27 6.40 9.04
CA VAL A 116 -4.81 6.24 9.06
C VAL A 116 -4.24 6.49 7.66
N PRO A 117 -4.11 7.76 7.24
CA PRO A 117 -3.60 8.10 5.91
C PRO A 117 -2.11 7.75 5.76
N ARG A 118 -1.70 7.50 4.52
CA ARG A 118 -0.32 7.09 4.16
C ARG A 118 0.74 8.07 4.66
N GLU A 119 0.42 9.36 4.67
CA GLU A 119 1.30 10.40 5.20
C GLU A 119 1.60 10.19 6.69
N TYR A 120 0.60 9.83 7.50
CA TYR A 120 0.77 9.58 8.93
C TYR A 120 1.72 8.41 9.18
N ILE A 121 1.51 7.30 8.46
CA ILE A 121 2.35 6.09 8.56
C ILE A 121 3.79 6.42 8.18
N SER A 122 4.00 7.20 7.11
CA SER A 122 5.34 7.61 6.71
C SER A 122 6.04 8.49 7.75
N HIS A 123 5.32 9.43 8.36
CA HIS A 123 5.89 10.28 9.39
C HIS A 123 6.19 9.52 10.69
N VAL A 124 5.36 8.53 11.05
CA VAL A 124 5.58 7.68 12.23
C VAL A 124 6.77 6.71 12.03
N LEU A 125 6.97 6.21 10.82
CA LEU A 125 8.01 5.23 10.50
C LEU A 125 9.36 5.84 10.07
N SER A 126 9.37 7.11 9.66
CA SER A 126 10.58 7.86 9.29
C SER A 126 11.46 8.21 10.51
N LYS A 127 10.91 8.20 11.73
CA LYS A 127 11.69 8.46 12.95
C LYS A 127 12.47 7.20 13.36
N PRO A 128 13.82 7.25 13.44
CA PRO A 128 14.62 6.13 13.90
C PRO A 128 14.52 6.00 15.41
N GLU A 129 13.56 5.21 15.88
CA GLU A 129 13.39 4.87 17.29
C GLU A 129 13.53 3.37 17.48
N LYS A 130 13.97 2.95 18.67
CA LYS A 130 14.03 1.50 19.01
C LYS A 130 12.67 0.81 18.90
N LYS A 131 11.57 1.58 18.96
CA LYS A 131 10.17 1.10 18.86
C LYS A 131 9.62 1.10 17.42
N THR A 132 10.40 1.49 16.41
CA THR A 132 9.91 1.63 15.03
C THR A 132 9.42 0.30 14.45
N VAL A 133 10.07 -0.83 14.74
CA VAL A 133 9.62 -2.17 14.33
C VAL A 133 8.23 -2.50 14.89
N PHE A 134 8.01 -2.24 16.17
CA PHE A 134 6.71 -2.51 16.81
C PHE A 134 5.60 -1.63 16.23
N LYS A 135 5.89 -0.34 16.00
CA LYS A 135 4.96 0.59 15.34
C LYS A 135 4.65 0.14 13.90
N ALA A 136 5.65 -0.36 13.17
CA ALA A 136 5.49 -0.89 11.82
C ALA A 136 4.55 -2.09 11.77
N ILE A 137 4.71 -3.04 12.69
CA ILE A 137 3.85 -4.22 12.78
C ILE A 137 2.42 -3.80 13.13
N PHE A 138 2.26 -2.90 14.10
CA PHE A 138 0.95 -2.41 14.50
C PHE A 138 0.23 -1.66 13.37
N LEU A 139 0.93 -0.77 12.66
CA LEU A 139 0.39 -0.08 11.49
C LEU A 139 0.11 -1.04 10.32
N GLY A 140 0.94 -2.07 10.14
CA GLY A 140 0.72 -3.11 9.12
C GLY A 140 -0.52 -3.95 9.44
N PHE A 141 -0.70 -4.35 10.69
CA PHE A 141 -1.88 -5.07 11.19
C PHE A 141 -3.19 -4.28 10.95
N LEU A 142 -3.15 -2.97 11.20
CA LEU A 142 -4.30 -2.10 10.99
C LEU A 142 -4.58 -1.87 9.50
N MET A 143 -3.53 -1.76 8.67
CA MET A 143 -3.69 -1.47 7.24
C MET A 143 -4.30 -2.67 6.50
N SER A 144 -5.44 -2.44 5.85
CA SER A 144 -6.12 -3.44 5.03
C SER A 144 -5.78 -3.25 3.54
N ALA A 145 -4.52 -3.46 3.18
CA ALA A 145 -4.08 -3.40 1.78
C ALA A 145 -3.96 -4.81 1.16
N CYS A 146 -4.21 -4.92 -0.14
CA CYS A 146 -3.87 -6.11 -0.91
C CYS A 146 -2.34 -6.26 -1.05
N SER A 147 -1.84 -7.45 -1.41
CA SER A 147 -0.41 -7.73 -1.58
C SER A 147 0.30 -6.74 -2.52
N HIS A 148 -0.38 -6.29 -3.57
CA HIS A 148 0.14 -5.28 -4.50
C HIS A 148 0.12 -3.87 -3.87
N GLY A 149 -0.93 -3.54 -3.13
CA GLY A 149 -1.08 -2.26 -2.45
C GLY A 149 -0.05 -2.06 -1.35
N ILE A 150 0.19 -3.09 -0.53
CA ILE A 150 1.17 -3.02 0.56
C ILE A 150 2.59 -2.90 0.03
N LEU A 151 2.92 -3.58 -1.08
CA LEU A 151 4.22 -3.45 -1.73
C LEU A 151 4.45 -2.01 -2.22
N ALA A 152 3.45 -1.43 -2.91
CA ALA A 152 3.53 -0.05 -3.38
C ALA A 152 3.69 0.96 -2.22
N ILE A 153 2.98 0.76 -1.11
CA ILE A 153 3.10 1.61 0.09
C ILE A 153 4.49 1.46 0.71
N SER A 154 5.01 0.25 0.81
CA SER A 154 6.30 -0.03 1.43
C SER A 154 7.47 0.56 0.65
N ILE A 155 7.40 0.56 -0.68
CA ILE A 155 8.37 1.28 -1.53
C ILE A 155 8.33 2.78 -1.26
N GLN A 156 7.15 3.38 -1.06
CA GLN A 156 7.05 4.79 -0.71
C GLN A 156 7.58 5.09 0.69
N LEU A 157 7.37 4.19 1.65
CA LEU A 157 7.94 4.32 2.99
C LEU A 157 9.46 4.27 2.95
N TYR A 158 10.03 3.35 2.17
CA TYR A 158 11.47 3.30 1.93
C TYR A 158 11.98 4.62 1.33
N LYS A 159 11.34 5.16 0.29
CA LYS A 159 11.75 6.45 -0.30
C LYS A 159 11.61 7.67 0.63
N LYS A 160 10.83 7.55 1.70
CA LYS A 160 10.62 8.59 2.73
C LYS A 160 11.57 8.44 3.94
N GLY A 161 12.61 7.62 3.82
CA GLY A 161 13.59 7.43 4.89
C GLY A 161 13.11 6.55 6.04
N ALA A 162 12.08 5.73 5.84
CA ALA A 162 11.76 4.70 6.84
C ALA A 162 12.90 3.67 6.91
N SER A 163 13.27 3.25 8.12
CA SER A 163 14.30 2.23 8.31
C SER A 163 13.90 0.91 7.61
N ILE A 164 14.84 0.24 6.95
CA ILE A 164 14.63 -1.07 6.31
C ILE A 164 13.95 -2.10 7.21
N PRO A 165 14.36 -2.30 8.49
CA PRO A 165 13.67 -3.24 9.38
C PRO A 165 12.19 -2.90 9.58
N ALA A 166 11.83 -1.62 9.59
CA ALA A 166 10.45 -1.19 9.70
C ALA A 166 9.64 -1.46 8.43
N VAL A 167 10.22 -1.22 7.24
CA VAL A 167 9.58 -1.51 5.96
C VAL A 167 9.31 -3.02 5.82
N ILE A 168 10.28 -3.85 6.17
CA ILE A 168 10.15 -5.32 6.10
C ILE A 168 9.13 -5.83 7.12
N ALA A 169 9.17 -5.32 8.36
CA ALA A 169 8.21 -5.71 9.40
C ALA A 169 6.77 -5.30 9.03
N PHE A 170 6.58 -4.11 8.44
CA PHE A 170 5.30 -3.65 7.92
C PHE A 170 4.80 -4.51 6.75
N LEU A 171 5.69 -4.84 5.80
CA LEU A 171 5.40 -5.72 4.66
C LEU A 171 4.98 -7.13 5.08
N MET A 172 5.57 -7.68 6.14
CA MET A 172 5.22 -9.00 6.66
C MET A 172 3.93 -8.97 7.47
N ALA A 173 3.77 -7.98 8.35
CA ALA A 173 2.62 -7.92 9.26
C ALA A 173 1.29 -7.71 8.54
N SER A 174 1.26 -6.87 7.50
CA SER A 174 -0.01 -6.54 6.83
C SER A 174 -0.70 -7.71 6.13
N PRO A 175 -0.08 -8.47 5.22
CA PRO A 175 -0.76 -9.60 4.57
C PRO A 175 -1.07 -10.76 5.54
N TRP A 176 -0.29 -10.93 6.61
CA TRP A 176 -0.37 -12.11 7.48
C TRP A 176 -1.28 -11.92 8.68
N ALA A 177 -1.42 -10.68 9.16
CA ALA A 177 -2.15 -10.40 10.37
C ALA A 177 -3.18 -9.28 10.20
N ASN A 178 -3.50 -8.80 8.99
CA ASN A 178 -4.48 -7.71 8.87
C ASN A 178 -5.83 -8.06 9.51
N MET A 179 -6.55 -7.00 9.86
CA MET A 179 -7.83 -7.09 10.55
C MET A 179 -8.90 -7.86 9.75
N THR A 180 -8.92 -7.69 8.43
CA THR A 180 -9.84 -8.40 7.53
C THR A 180 -9.60 -9.92 7.55
N TYR A 181 -8.34 -10.35 7.45
CA TYR A 181 -7.94 -11.75 7.52
C TYR A 181 -8.23 -12.32 8.91
N THR A 182 -8.00 -11.53 9.96
CA THR A 182 -8.31 -11.90 11.34
C THR A 182 -9.80 -12.24 11.51
N LEU A 183 -10.69 -11.39 11.02
CA LEU A 183 -12.14 -11.61 11.07
C LEU A 183 -12.56 -12.85 10.27
N LEU A 184 -11.99 -13.02 9.08
CA LEU A 184 -12.26 -14.17 8.23
C LEU A 184 -11.82 -15.48 8.89
N LEU A 185 -10.62 -15.52 9.46
CA LEU A 185 -10.10 -16.70 10.14
C LEU A 185 -10.91 -17.04 11.40
N PHE A 186 -11.31 -16.02 12.16
CA PHE A 186 -12.15 -16.18 13.34
C PHE A 186 -13.53 -16.76 12.98
N SER A 187 -14.12 -16.33 11.86
CA SER A 187 -15.38 -16.90 11.37
C SER A 187 -15.26 -18.35 10.94
N LEU A 188 -14.11 -18.80 10.44
CA LEU A 188 -13.92 -20.16 9.91
C LEU A 188 -13.46 -21.16 11.00
N PHE A 189 -12.50 -20.76 11.83
CA PHE A 189 -11.83 -21.65 12.79
C PHE A 189 -12.14 -21.32 14.26
N GLY A 190 -12.93 -20.27 14.53
CA GLY A 190 -13.27 -19.82 15.87
C GLY A 190 -12.06 -19.36 16.67
N TYR A 191 -11.99 -19.70 17.96
CA TYR A 191 -10.92 -19.27 18.86
C TYR A 191 -9.51 -19.73 18.44
N LYS A 192 -9.40 -20.84 17.70
CA LYS A 192 -8.09 -21.35 17.21
C LYS A 192 -7.41 -20.38 16.24
N ALA A 193 -8.18 -19.54 15.54
CA ALA A 193 -7.62 -18.53 14.65
C ALA A 193 -6.77 -17.49 15.38
N LEU A 194 -7.09 -17.14 16.63
CA LEU A 194 -6.29 -16.19 17.41
C LEU A 194 -4.86 -16.70 17.62
N LEU A 195 -4.67 -18.01 17.77
CA LEU A 195 -3.35 -18.61 17.91
C LEU A 195 -2.54 -18.48 16.62
N ILE A 196 -3.19 -18.67 15.46
CA ILE A 196 -2.57 -18.50 14.14
C ILE A 196 -2.12 -17.04 13.96
N ILE A 197 -3.00 -16.09 14.23
CA ILE A 197 -2.70 -14.65 14.08
C ILE A 197 -1.60 -14.22 15.05
N PHE A 198 -1.65 -14.70 16.30
CA PHE A 198 -0.60 -14.45 17.27
C PHE A 198 0.75 -14.99 16.78
N SER A 199 0.78 -16.21 16.25
CA SER A 199 2.00 -16.79 15.67
C SER A 199 2.54 -15.98 14.49
N ALA A 200 1.66 -15.46 13.63
CA ALA A 200 2.04 -14.61 12.51
C ALA A 200 2.66 -13.28 12.96
N ILE A 201 2.08 -12.63 13.97
CA ILE A 201 2.62 -11.41 14.58
C ILE A 201 3.99 -11.68 15.21
N VAL A 202 4.15 -12.82 15.90
CA VAL A 202 5.43 -13.22 16.48
C VAL A 202 6.50 -13.41 15.39
N ILE A 203 6.16 -14.08 14.28
CA ILE A 203 7.10 -14.26 13.15
C ILE A 203 7.50 -12.92 12.55
N ALA A 204 6.53 -12.01 12.32
CA ALA A 204 6.81 -10.67 11.83
C ALA A 204 7.71 -9.88 12.80
N LEU A 205 7.49 -10.02 14.11
CA LEU A 205 8.28 -9.37 15.15
C LEU A 205 9.71 -9.91 15.22
N VAL A 206 9.88 -11.24 15.22
CA VAL A 206 11.21 -11.88 15.18
C VAL A 206 11.96 -11.47 13.92
N THR A 207 11.29 -11.43 12.77
CA THR A 207 11.89 -11.02 11.50
C THR A 207 12.32 -9.55 11.56
N GLY A 208 11.43 -8.64 11.96
CA GLY A 208 11.76 -7.21 12.10
C GLY A 208 12.90 -6.95 13.10
N LEU A 209 12.92 -7.64 14.24
CA LEU A 209 13.99 -7.54 15.22
C LEU A 209 15.32 -8.10 14.69
N THR A 210 15.28 -9.20 13.93
CA THR A 210 16.49 -9.77 13.30
C THR A 210 17.10 -8.76 12.33
N TYR A 211 16.28 -8.13 11.48
CA TYR A 211 16.73 -7.06 10.60
C TYR A 211 17.25 -5.85 11.38
N GLN A 212 16.62 -5.49 12.51
CA GLN A 212 17.10 -4.39 13.35
C GLN A 212 18.47 -4.69 13.99
N ILE A 213 18.73 -5.95 14.36
CA ILE A 213 20.04 -6.37 14.88
C ILE A 213 21.10 -6.32 13.77
N LEU A 214 20.76 -6.77 12.56
CA LEU A 214 21.67 -6.75 11.41
C LEU A 214 22.01 -5.31 10.98
N ASP A 215 21.01 -4.43 11.01
CA ASP A 215 21.14 -2.98 10.80
C ASP A 215 22.07 -2.34 11.85
N THR A 216 21.87 -2.67 13.13
CA THR A 216 22.76 -2.20 14.23
C THR A 216 24.21 -2.68 14.05
N LYS A 217 24.42 -3.85 13.44
CA LYS A 217 25.75 -4.40 13.12
C LYS A 217 26.35 -3.87 11.82
N LYS A 218 25.67 -2.96 11.10
CA LYS A 218 26.05 -2.44 9.77
C LYS A 218 26.29 -3.55 8.73
N LEU A 219 25.53 -4.63 8.83
CA LEU A 219 25.58 -5.74 7.86
C LEU A 219 24.59 -5.57 6.72
N ILE A 220 23.77 -4.53 6.76
CA ILE A 220 22.76 -4.17 5.75
C ILE A 220 23.05 -2.74 5.31
N GLU A 221 22.83 -2.46 4.03
CA GLU A 221 22.89 -1.10 3.49
C GLU A 221 21.85 -0.23 4.19
N ASP A 222 22.27 0.90 4.75
CA ASP A 222 21.34 1.87 5.32
C ASP A 222 20.45 2.47 4.21
N ASN A 223 19.25 2.90 4.58
CA ASN A 223 18.41 3.63 3.65
C ASN A 223 19.14 4.92 3.19
N PRO A 224 19.39 5.11 1.88
CA PRO A 224 20.10 6.29 1.38
C PRO A 224 19.24 7.57 1.38
N HIS A 225 17.94 7.45 1.67
CA HIS A 225 16.97 8.54 1.79
C HIS A 225 16.65 8.84 3.24
#